data_AF-A0A355X6N1-F1
#
_entry.id   AF-A0A355X6N1-F1
#
_cell.length_a   1.000
_cell.length_b   1.000
_cell.length_c   1.000
_cell.angle_alpha   90.00
_cell.angle_beta   90.00
_cell.angle_gamma   90.00
#
_symmetry.space_group_name_H-M   'P 1'
#
loop_
_entity.id
_entity.type
_entity.pdbx_description
1 polymer ?
#
loop_
_entity_poly.entity_id
_entity_poly.type
_entity_poly.pdbx_seq_one_letter_code
_entity_poly.pdbx_strand_id
1 'polypeptide(L)'
;MDFSFNIILLIVFHILTACAVSKDCTARGIKKKDAYVISSFFFPIIAGIVYGCKRKRLSQADDMPENSSKLISSAKVLGVIAVITLAASGVAGTMTMNNSDPMLTEHYDIIKYDREGKPYFFNQKVKFYDRQGNVYYKDDFNSSFIDAQTNEEYDYLNCYVDKDGYFVQHDVYSGTLDHMIFHDGSEHSYLLGITAQWNRDGELYDSDGNRIYLT
;
A
#
# COMPACT_ATOMS: atom_id res chain seq x y z
N MET A 1 -14.43 7.75 -7.66
CA MET A 1 -15.04 6.41 -7.62
C MET A 1 -14.45 5.71 -6.41
N ASP A 2 -15.29 5.37 -5.44
CA ASP A 2 -14.84 5.09 -4.07
C ASP A 2 -14.07 3.78 -3.97
N PHE A 3 -13.06 3.73 -3.09
CA PHE A 3 -12.27 2.53 -2.78
C PHE A 3 -13.15 1.30 -2.52
N SER A 4 -14.28 1.49 -1.83
CA SER A 4 -15.29 0.47 -1.56
C SER A 4 -15.90 -0.13 -2.82
N PHE A 5 -16.11 0.66 -3.88
CA PHE A 5 -16.67 0.17 -5.15
C PHE A 5 -15.72 -0.76 -5.89
N ASN A 6 -14.41 -0.45 -5.87
CA ASN A 6 -13.38 -1.30 -6.48
C ASN A 6 -13.27 -2.67 -5.79
N ILE A 7 -13.35 -2.70 -4.46
CA ILE A 7 -13.36 -3.95 -3.68
C ILE A 7 -14.59 -4.80 -4.03
N ILE A 8 -15.76 -4.17 -4.14
CA ILE A 8 -16.99 -4.88 -4.52
C ILE A 8 -16.86 -5.51 -5.92
N LEU A 9 -16.35 -4.77 -6.90
CA LEU A 9 -16.14 -5.30 -8.26
C LEU A 9 -15.15 -6.48 -8.27
N LEU A 10 -14.07 -6.41 -7.49
CA LEU A 10 -13.13 -7.52 -7.36
C LEU A 10 -13.78 -8.76 -6.75
N ILE A 11 -14.57 -8.61 -5.68
CA ILE A 11 -15.30 -9.72 -5.07
C ILE A 11 -16.29 -10.35 -6.07
N VAL A 12 -17.03 -9.53 -6.81
CA VAL A 12 -17.95 -9.99 -7.85
C VAL A 12 -17.20 -10.77 -8.94
N PHE A 13 -16.03 -10.30 -9.37
CA PHE A 13 -15.17 -11.02 -10.32
C PHE A 13 -14.77 -12.42 -9.82
N HIS A 14 -14.39 -12.55 -8.54
CA HIS A 14 -13.99 -13.84 -7.95
C HIS A 14 -15.18 -14.82 -7.91
N ILE A 15 -16.36 -14.35 -7.52
CA ILE A 15 -17.60 -15.15 -7.48
C ILE A 15 -17.98 -15.61 -8.89
N LEU A 16 -18.01 -14.70 -9.88
CA LEU A 16 -18.38 -15.04 -11.25
C LEU A 16 -17.42 -16.06 -11.87
N THR A 17 -16.13 -15.92 -11.61
CA THR A 17 -15.10 -16.86 -12.09
C THR A 17 -15.29 -18.26 -11.48
N ALA A 18 -15.51 -18.33 -10.16
CA ALA A 18 -15.78 -19.60 -9.47
C ALA A 18 -17.07 -20.27 -10.00
N CYS A 19 -18.13 -19.50 -10.23
CA CYS A 19 -19.38 -20.00 -10.81
C CYS A 19 -19.19 -20.50 -12.25
N ALA A 20 -18.42 -19.79 -13.09
CA ALA A 20 -18.12 -20.21 -14.45
C ALA A 20 -17.38 -21.55 -14.47
N VAL A 21 -16.35 -21.69 -13.63
CA VAL A 21 -15.56 -22.92 -13.49
C VAL A 21 -16.42 -24.06 -12.95
N SER A 22 -17.29 -23.80 -11.97
CA SER A 22 -18.20 -24.80 -11.41
C SER A 22 -19.16 -25.36 -12.47
N LYS A 23 -19.77 -24.48 -13.27
CA LYS A 23 -20.69 -24.88 -14.36
C LYS A 23 -19.97 -25.65 -15.46
N ASP A 24 -18.77 -25.23 -15.88
CA ASP A 24 -18.00 -25.95 -16.92
C ASP A 24 -17.48 -27.31 -16.40
N CYS A 25 -17.04 -27.39 -15.14
CA CYS A 25 -16.68 -28.67 -14.50
C CYS A 25 -17.87 -29.65 -14.45
N THR A 26 -19.04 -29.15 -14.08
CA THR A 26 -20.27 -29.95 -13.98
C THR A 26 -20.72 -30.44 -15.36
N ALA A 27 -20.68 -29.56 -16.37
CA ALA A 27 -21.02 -29.93 -17.75
C ALA A 27 -20.12 -31.05 -18.32
N ARG A 28 -18.89 -31.17 -17.80
CA ARG A 28 -17.85 -32.10 -18.26
C ARG A 28 -17.62 -33.28 -17.33
N GLY A 29 -18.41 -33.45 -16.27
CA GLY A 29 -18.28 -34.58 -15.34
C GLY A 29 -16.95 -34.62 -14.56
N ILE A 30 -16.29 -33.48 -14.32
CA ILE A 30 -14.99 -33.46 -13.64
C ILE A 30 -15.14 -33.85 -12.16
N LYS A 31 -14.57 -35.00 -11.76
CA LYS A 31 -14.65 -35.54 -10.39
C LYS A 31 -14.07 -34.63 -9.30
N LYS A 32 -13.00 -33.88 -9.60
CA LYS A 32 -12.33 -32.97 -8.65
C LYS A 32 -12.79 -31.51 -8.80
N LYS A 33 -14.09 -31.27 -9.04
CA LYS A 33 -14.62 -29.93 -9.32
C LYS A 33 -14.32 -28.93 -8.18
N ASP A 34 -14.43 -29.37 -6.93
CA ASP A 34 -14.34 -28.46 -5.77
C ASP A 34 -12.95 -27.84 -5.65
N ALA A 35 -11.89 -28.60 -5.97
CA ALA A 35 -10.53 -28.09 -6.00
C ALA A 35 -10.35 -26.98 -7.05
N TYR A 36 -10.98 -27.11 -8.22
CA TYR A 36 -10.93 -26.09 -9.26
C TYR A 36 -11.74 -24.85 -8.89
N VAL A 37 -12.91 -25.02 -8.27
CA VAL A 37 -13.76 -23.92 -7.83
C VAL A 37 -13.06 -23.11 -6.74
N ILE A 38 -12.54 -23.77 -5.71
CA ILE A 38 -11.81 -23.11 -4.60
C ILE A 38 -10.58 -22.39 -5.14
N SER A 39 -9.77 -23.05 -5.98
CA SER A 39 -8.58 -22.43 -6.57
C SER A 39 -8.93 -21.22 -7.45
N SER A 40 -10.04 -21.27 -8.17
CA SER A 40 -10.49 -20.17 -9.03
C SER A 40 -11.10 -19.00 -8.26
N PHE A 41 -11.53 -19.23 -7.02
CA PHE A 41 -11.92 -18.14 -6.13
C PHE A 41 -10.69 -17.42 -5.58
N PHE A 42 -9.70 -18.12 -5.04
CA PHE A 42 -8.52 -17.46 -4.44
C PHE A 42 -7.47 -16.99 -5.46
N PHE A 43 -7.37 -17.67 -6.61
CA PHE A 43 -6.38 -17.40 -7.64
C PHE A 43 -7.01 -17.42 -9.04
N PRO A 44 -7.99 -16.54 -9.34
CA PRO A 44 -8.82 -16.62 -10.54
C PRO A 44 -8.03 -16.65 -11.86
N ILE A 45 -6.92 -15.89 -11.94
CA ILE A 45 -6.07 -15.85 -13.14
C ILE A 45 -5.25 -17.15 -13.28
N ILE A 46 -4.50 -17.53 -12.24
CA ILE A 46 -3.61 -18.70 -12.28
C ILE A 46 -4.43 -19.99 -12.43
N ALA A 47 -5.48 -20.14 -11.63
CA ALA A 47 -6.38 -21.28 -11.69
C ALA A 47 -7.14 -21.34 -13.03
N GLY A 48 -7.54 -20.18 -13.59
CA GLY A 48 -8.14 -20.10 -14.92
C GLY A 48 -7.22 -20.60 -16.03
N ILE A 49 -5.94 -20.24 -16.00
CA ILE A 49 -4.93 -20.72 -16.96
C ILE A 49 -4.72 -22.24 -16.82
N VAL A 50 -4.46 -22.72 -15.59
CA VAL A 50 -4.25 -24.14 -15.30
C VAL A 50 -5.47 -24.97 -15.72
N TYR A 51 -6.67 -24.49 -15.41
CA TYR A 51 -7.93 -25.10 -15.81
C TYR A 51 -8.08 -25.13 -17.34
N GLY A 52 -7.82 -24.02 -18.03
CA GLY A 52 -7.90 -23.92 -19.49
C GLY A 52 -6.97 -24.92 -20.21
N CYS A 53 -5.72 -25.02 -19.75
CA CYS A 53 -4.74 -25.97 -20.29
C CYS A 53 -5.21 -27.42 -20.10
N LYS A 54 -5.74 -27.76 -18.92
CA LYS A 54 -6.20 -29.13 -18.63
C LYS A 54 -7.51 -29.47 -19.34
N ARG A 55 -8.42 -28.49 -19.45
CA ARG A 55 -9.68 -28.59 -20.19
C ARG A 55 -9.46 -28.97 -21.66
N LYS A 56 -8.48 -28.34 -22.33
CA LYS A 56 -8.17 -28.62 -23.75
C LYS A 56 -7.81 -30.09 -23.99
N ARG A 57 -7.20 -30.74 -23.00
CA ARG A 57 -6.85 -32.18 -23.05
C ARG A 57 -8.05 -33.09 -22.77
N LEU A 58 -8.95 -32.69 -21.88
CA LEU A 58 -10.13 -33.48 -21.50
C LEU A 58 -11.25 -33.45 -22.56
N SER A 59 -11.41 -32.34 -23.30
CA SER A 59 -12.41 -32.24 -24.38
C SER A 59 -12.17 -33.17 -25.56
N GLN A 60 -11.00 -33.82 -25.63
CA GLN A 60 -10.68 -34.81 -26.67
C GLN A 60 -11.04 -36.25 -26.25
N ALA A 61 -11.52 -36.47 -25.02
CA ALA A 61 -11.58 -37.80 -24.42
C ALA A 61 -12.99 -38.34 -24.05
N ASP A 62 -14.05 -37.52 -23.91
CA ASP A 62 -15.33 -38.00 -23.31
C ASP A 62 -16.61 -37.52 -24.03
N ASP A 63 -17.60 -38.42 -24.07
CA ASP A 63 -19.02 -38.15 -24.39
C ASP A 63 -19.68 -37.30 -23.30
N MET A 64 -20.36 -36.23 -23.70
CA MET A 64 -20.94 -35.24 -22.79
C MET A 64 -22.37 -35.60 -22.37
N PRO A 65 -22.79 -35.30 -21.12
CA PRO A 65 -24.18 -35.49 -20.69
C PRO A 65 -25.16 -34.60 -21.46
N GLU A 66 -26.40 -35.06 -21.64
CA GLU A 66 -27.44 -34.50 -22.54
C GLU A 66 -27.78 -33.01 -22.28
N ASN A 67 -27.58 -32.50 -21.05
CA ASN A 67 -27.84 -31.10 -20.68
C ASN A 67 -26.57 -30.22 -20.58
N SER A 68 -25.45 -30.70 -21.10
CA SER A 68 -24.14 -30.04 -20.97
C SER A 68 -23.98 -28.77 -21.81
N SER A 69 -24.71 -28.66 -22.93
CA SER A 69 -24.64 -27.51 -23.84
C SER A 69 -25.11 -26.21 -23.17
N LYS A 70 -26.21 -26.25 -22.41
CA LYS A 70 -26.74 -25.11 -21.65
C LYS A 70 -25.79 -24.66 -20.54
N LEU A 71 -25.16 -25.62 -19.85
CA LEU A 71 -24.18 -25.34 -18.80
C LEU A 71 -22.89 -24.73 -19.37
N ILE A 72 -22.38 -25.22 -20.50
CA ILE A 72 -21.23 -24.63 -21.19
C ILE A 72 -21.55 -23.21 -21.66
N SER A 73 -22.72 -23.00 -22.26
CA SER A 73 -23.16 -21.67 -22.70
C SER A 73 -23.17 -20.69 -21.54
N SER A 74 -23.79 -21.09 -20.42
CA SER A 74 -23.83 -20.31 -19.18
C SER A 74 -22.43 -20.02 -18.62
N ALA A 75 -21.51 -21.00 -18.65
CA ALA A 75 -20.13 -20.82 -18.19
C ALA A 75 -19.36 -19.82 -19.04
N LYS A 76 -19.53 -19.85 -20.38
CA LYS A 76 -18.93 -18.87 -21.29
C LYS A 76 -19.42 -17.45 -20.98
N VAL A 77 -20.73 -17.27 -20.81
CA VAL A 77 -21.32 -15.96 -20.47
C VAL A 77 -20.76 -15.43 -19.16
N LEU A 78 -20.72 -16.25 -18.11
CA LEU A 78 -20.15 -15.86 -16.81
C LEU A 78 -18.67 -15.50 -16.92
N GLY A 79 -17.89 -16.24 -17.71
CA GLY A 79 -16.48 -15.93 -17.96
C GLY A 79 -16.27 -14.58 -18.66
N VAL A 80 -17.11 -14.26 -19.66
CA VAL A 80 -17.04 -12.95 -20.34
C VAL A 80 -17.39 -11.82 -19.38
N ILE A 81 -18.46 -11.96 -18.59
CA ILE A 81 -18.85 -10.95 -17.60
C ILE A 81 -17.70 -10.75 -16.59
N ALA A 82 -17.08 -11.83 -16.10
CA ALA A 82 -15.94 -11.75 -15.19
C ALA A 82 -14.78 -10.93 -15.78
N VAL A 83 -14.41 -11.16 -17.05
CA VAL A 83 -13.35 -10.37 -17.73
C VAL A 83 -13.72 -8.89 -17.83
N ILE A 84 -14.98 -8.57 -18.16
CA ILE A 84 -15.46 -7.18 -18.20
C ILE A 84 -15.39 -6.54 -16.82
N THR A 85 -15.80 -7.24 -15.76
CA THR A 85 -15.72 -6.77 -14.38
C THR A 85 -14.27 -6.50 -13.95
N LEU A 86 -13.34 -7.37 -14.32
CA LEU A 86 -11.91 -7.19 -14.06
C LEU A 86 -11.32 -5.98 -14.82
N ALA A 87 -11.69 -5.81 -16.09
CA ALA A 87 -11.28 -4.64 -16.86
C ALA A 87 -11.84 -3.35 -16.26
N ALA A 88 -13.12 -3.36 -15.85
CA ALA A 88 -13.76 -2.24 -15.18
C ALA A 88 -13.09 -1.91 -13.83
N SER A 89 -12.70 -2.91 -13.03
CA SER A 89 -11.95 -2.67 -11.79
C SER A 89 -10.56 -2.11 -12.06
N GLY A 90 -9.88 -2.56 -13.12
CA GLY A 90 -8.58 -2.02 -13.54
C GLY A 90 -8.67 -0.54 -13.94
N VAL A 91 -9.63 -0.21 -14.81
CA VAL A 91 -9.87 1.18 -15.25
C VAL A 91 -10.29 2.06 -14.07
N ALA A 92 -11.23 1.59 -13.23
CA ALA A 92 -11.65 2.30 -12.04
C ALA A 92 -10.49 2.52 -11.06
N GLY A 93 -9.63 1.52 -10.85
CA GLY A 93 -8.39 1.67 -10.08
C GLY A 93 -7.49 2.76 -10.62
N THR A 94 -7.21 2.77 -11.93
CA THR A 94 -6.39 3.81 -12.56
C THR A 94 -7.04 5.21 -12.50
N MET A 95 -8.37 5.30 -12.62
CA MET A 95 -9.10 6.56 -12.50
C MET A 95 -9.18 7.05 -11.05
N THR A 96 -9.24 6.16 -10.06
CA THR A 96 -9.11 6.55 -8.64
C THR A 96 -7.69 7.05 -8.37
N MET A 97 -6.65 6.40 -8.91
CA MET A 97 -5.27 6.90 -8.80
C MET A 97 -5.09 8.27 -9.48
N ASN A 98 -5.69 8.49 -10.65
CA ASN A 98 -5.52 9.72 -11.43
C ASN A 98 -6.45 10.88 -11.00
N ASN A 99 -7.58 10.60 -10.35
CA ASN A 99 -8.50 11.60 -9.79
C ASN A 99 -8.40 11.73 -8.27
N SER A 100 -7.45 11.03 -7.65
CA SER A 100 -6.97 11.41 -6.32
C SER A 100 -6.41 12.82 -6.48
N ASP A 101 -6.81 13.73 -5.60
CA ASP A 101 -6.28 15.10 -5.56
C ASP A 101 -4.75 15.05 -5.73
N PRO A 102 -4.13 15.81 -6.65
CA PRO A 102 -2.67 15.81 -6.81
C PRO A 102 -1.94 16.09 -5.49
N MET A 103 -2.58 16.75 -4.51
CA MET A 103 -2.07 16.91 -3.15
C MET A 103 -1.94 15.62 -2.32
N LEU A 104 -2.71 14.56 -2.62
CA LEU A 104 -2.60 13.26 -1.94
C LEU A 104 -1.54 12.34 -2.57
N THR A 105 -1.15 12.61 -3.81
CA THR A 105 -0.22 11.76 -4.57
C THR A 105 1.23 12.25 -4.45
N GLU A 106 1.46 13.53 -4.15
CA GLU A 106 2.82 14.07 -3.96
C GLU A 106 3.37 13.92 -2.52
N HIS A 107 2.56 13.66 -1.49
CA HIS A 107 3.05 13.55 -0.09
C HIS A 107 3.13 12.14 0.48
N TYR A 108 2.51 11.15 -0.16
CA TYR A 108 2.77 9.73 0.12
C TYR A 108 3.81 9.19 -0.84
N ASP A 109 5.01 9.77 -0.79
CA ASP A 109 6.20 9.10 -1.25
C ASP A 109 6.23 7.70 -0.58
N ILE A 110 5.94 6.65 -1.35
CA ILE A 110 6.02 5.24 -0.91
C ILE A 110 7.41 4.94 -0.34
N ILE A 111 8.39 5.74 -0.76
CA ILE A 111 9.78 5.69 -0.34
C ILE A 111 10.07 6.96 0.46
N LYS A 112 10.27 6.81 1.76
CA LYS A 112 10.78 7.85 2.65
C LYS A 112 12.30 7.78 2.72
N TYR A 113 12.97 8.89 3.01
CA TYR A 113 14.42 8.94 3.12
C TYR A 113 14.86 9.36 4.52
N ASP A 114 16.01 8.87 4.96
CA ASP A 114 16.73 9.49 6.08
C ASP A 114 17.63 10.64 5.59
N ARG A 115 18.30 11.31 6.52
CA ARG A 115 19.21 12.43 6.26
C ARG A 115 20.32 12.12 5.24
N GLU A 116 20.75 10.86 5.14
CA GLU A 116 21.78 10.45 4.18
C GLU A 116 21.20 10.08 2.81
N GLY A 117 19.90 10.26 2.60
CA GLY A 117 19.22 9.92 1.35
C GLY A 117 18.96 8.41 1.20
N LYS A 118 18.99 7.65 2.30
CA LYS A 118 18.73 6.20 2.25
C LYS A 118 17.23 5.92 2.24
N PRO A 119 16.71 5.05 1.34
CA PRO A 119 15.28 4.80 1.21
C PRO A 119 14.71 3.82 2.25
N TYR A 120 13.46 4.06 2.65
CA TYR A 120 12.63 3.26 3.56
C TYR A 120 11.20 3.17 3.04
N PHE A 121 10.57 2.00 3.20
CA PHE A 121 9.17 1.79 2.78
C PHE A 121 8.13 2.24 3.81
N PHE A 122 8.55 2.51 5.05
CA PHE A 122 7.64 2.86 6.15
C PHE A 122 8.25 4.00 6.96
N ASN A 123 7.43 4.99 7.31
CA ASN A 123 7.85 6.16 8.11
C ASN A 123 8.47 5.75 9.45
N GLN A 124 7.85 4.79 10.15
CA GLN A 124 8.33 4.23 11.43
C GLN A 124 9.69 3.52 11.34
N LYS A 125 10.20 3.27 10.13
CA LYS A 125 11.53 2.67 9.91
C LYS A 125 12.58 3.70 9.55
N VAL A 126 12.19 4.95 9.25
CA VAL A 126 13.11 6.04 8.96
C VAL A 126 13.92 6.30 10.22
N LYS A 127 15.25 6.34 10.06
CA LYS A 127 16.18 6.52 11.15
C LYS A 127 16.53 7.98 11.30
N PHE A 128 16.48 8.44 12.54
CA PHE A 128 16.93 9.74 12.98
C PHE A 128 18.27 9.55 13.68
N TYR A 129 19.24 10.41 13.40
CA TYR A 129 20.58 10.29 13.95
C TYR A 129 20.91 11.57 14.72
N ASP A 130 21.42 11.44 15.93
CA ASP A 130 22.07 12.58 16.60
C ASP A 130 23.52 12.77 16.10
N ARG A 131 24.20 13.78 16.62
CA ARG A 131 25.60 14.09 16.24
C ARG A 131 26.60 13.04 16.74
N GLN A 132 26.23 12.25 17.74
CA GLN A 132 27.04 11.19 18.32
C GLN A 132 26.87 9.86 17.54
N GLY A 133 25.88 9.80 16.65
CA GLY A 133 25.55 8.63 15.84
C GLY A 133 24.56 7.68 16.52
N ASN A 134 23.92 8.09 17.62
CA ASN A 134 22.81 7.34 18.20
C ASN A 134 21.60 7.40 17.27
N VAL A 135 20.78 6.35 17.32
CA VAL A 135 19.70 6.13 16.36
C VAL A 135 18.35 6.17 17.06
N TYR A 136 17.43 6.93 16.48
CA TYR A 136 16.07 7.08 16.96
C TYR A 136 15.08 6.73 15.85
N TYR A 137 13.88 6.28 16.23
CA TYR A 137 12.77 6.06 15.31
C TYR A 137 11.47 6.62 15.87
N LYS A 138 10.58 7.01 14.96
CA LYS A 138 9.24 7.51 15.29
C LYS A 138 8.33 6.36 15.72
N ASP A 139 7.62 6.56 16.81
CA ASP A 139 6.41 5.82 17.15
C ASP A 139 5.19 6.69 16.85
N ASP A 140 4.63 6.51 15.65
CA ASP A 140 3.47 7.27 15.19
C ASP A 140 2.21 7.00 16.03
N PHE A 141 2.15 5.88 16.78
CA PHE A 141 0.97 5.55 17.61
C PHE A 141 0.96 6.34 18.91
N ASN A 142 2.12 6.48 19.55
CA ASN A 142 2.25 7.15 20.84
C ASN A 142 2.70 8.61 20.71
N SER A 143 2.96 9.07 19.49
CA SER A 143 3.53 10.41 19.24
C SER A 143 4.82 10.59 20.02
N SER A 144 5.80 9.71 19.79
CA SER A 144 7.06 9.72 20.52
C SER A 144 8.23 9.29 19.64
N PHE A 145 9.43 9.48 20.15
CA PHE A 145 10.67 8.94 19.58
C PHE A 145 11.27 7.92 20.53
N ILE A 146 11.79 6.83 19.97
CA ILE A 146 12.40 5.76 20.76
C ILE A 146 13.88 5.64 20.39
N ASP A 147 14.74 5.63 21.41
CA ASP A 147 16.16 5.31 21.29
C ASP A 147 16.33 3.82 20.93
N ALA A 148 17.04 3.54 19.83
CA ALA A 148 17.21 2.17 19.35
C ALA A 148 18.13 1.29 20.22
N GLN A 149 18.95 1.88 21.08
CA GLN A 149 19.87 1.17 21.97
C GLN A 149 19.28 0.98 23.36
N THR A 150 18.70 2.03 23.95
CA THR A 150 18.17 1.98 25.34
C THR A 150 16.70 1.62 25.40
N ASN A 151 15.97 1.76 24.28
CA ASN A 151 14.51 1.67 24.23
C ASN A 151 13.81 2.69 25.15
N GLU A 152 14.50 3.79 25.46
CA GLU A 152 13.93 4.94 26.13
C GLU A 152 13.02 5.71 25.17
N GLU A 153 11.91 6.21 25.70
CA GLU A 153 10.89 6.94 24.94
C GLU A 153 10.93 8.43 25.29
N TYR A 154 10.96 9.26 24.26
CA TYR A 154 10.95 10.72 24.38
C TYR A 154 9.66 11.28 23.79
N ASP A 155 9.03 12.19 24.54
CA ASP A 155 7.88 12.95 24.07
C ASP A 155 8.26 13.72 22.79
N TYR A 156 7.45 13.59 21.74
CA TYR A 156 7.69 14.26 20.47
C TYR A 156 7.79 15.79 20.59
N LEU A 157 7.15 16.39 21.59
CA LEU A 157 7.22 17.83 21.86
C LEU A 157 8.62 18.29 22.28
N ASN A 158 9.47 17.37 22.70
CA ASN A 158 10.86 17.63 23.08
C ASN A 158 11.85 17.11 22.03
N CYS A 159 11.37 16.68 20.87
CA CYS A 159 12.18 16.04 19.83
C CYS A 159 12.19 16.89 18.56
N TYR A 160 13.38 17.28 18.13
CA TYR A 160 13.57 18.21 17.02
C TYR A 160 14.65 17.72 16.05
N VAL A 161 14.75 18.40 14.91
CA VAL A 161 15.78 18.24 13.90
C VAL A 161 16.48 19.58 13.69
N ASP A 162 17.80 19.61 13.81
CA ASP A 162 18.60 20.82 13.59
C ASP A 162 18.82 21.13 12.10
N LYS A 163 19.45 22.27 11.82
CA LYS A 163 19.75 22.73 10.45
C LYS A 163 20.60 21.76 9.61
N ASP A 164 21.39 20.90 10.26
CA ASP A 164 22.21 19.91 9.59
C ASP A 164 21.44 18.58 9.45
N GLY A 165 20.20 18.49 9.93
CA GLY A 165 19.35 17.31 9.87
C GLY A 165 19.58 16.30 11.01
N TYR A 166 20.28 16.68 12.08
CA TYR A 166 20.49 15.80 13.24
C TYR A 166 19.32 15.89 14.22
N PHE A 167 18.99 14.76 14.83
CA PHE A 167 18.05 14.66 15.94
C PHE A 167 18.59 15.39 17.17
N VAL A 168 17.74 16.19 17.79
CA VAL A 168 18.03 16.93 19.01
C VAL A 168 16.87 16.74 19.97
N GLN A 169 17.15 16.19 21.16
CA GLN A 169 16.22 16.21 22.27
C GLN A 169 16.49 17.46 23.11
N HIS A 170 15.46 18.26 23.33
CA HIS A 170 15.54 19.46 24.14
C HIS A 170 14.27 19.61 24.98
N ASP A 171 14.42 19.71 26.30
CA ASP A 171 13.31 20.07 27.19
C ASP A 171 13.02 21.56 26.98
N VAL A 172 11.95 21.91 26.28
CA VAL A 172 11.70 23.30 25.88
C VAL A 172 10.78 24.00 26.87
N TYR A 173 11.28 25.05 27.52
CA TYR A 173 10.48 25.98 28.34
C TYR A 173 10.58 27.47 27.94
N SER A 174 11.34 27.86 26.90
CA SER A 174 11.62 29.30 26.66
C SER A 174 11.62 29.83 25.22
N GLY A 175 11.31 29.04 24.19
CA GLY A 175 11.27 29.54 22.80
C GLY A 175 9.86 29.66 22.22
N THR A 176 9.78 30.18 21.00
CA THR A 176 8.53 30.34 20.25
C THR A 176 8.41 29.26 19.19
N LEU A 177 7.27 28.57 19.18
CA LEU A 177 6.91 27.65 18.11
C LEU A 177 6.13 28.43 17.04
N ASP A 178 6.70 28.56 15.85
CA ASP A 178 6.03 29.13 14.68
C ASP A 178 6.04 28.09 13.57
N HIS A 179 4.85 27.66 13.12
CA HIS A 179 4.70 26.66 12.05
C HIS A 179 5.57 25.40 12.26
N MET A 180 5.61 24.89 13.50
CA MET A 180 6.38 23.71 13.92
C MET A 180 7.90 23.87 13.88
N ILE A 181 8.40 25.10 13.72
CA ILE A 181 9.80 25.46 13.90
C ILE A 181 9.96 26.10 15.27
N PHE A 182 10.86 25.53 16.06
CA PHE A 182 11.28 26.05 17.35
C PHE A 182 12.49 26.97 17.17
N HIS A 183 12.45 28.14 17.79
CA HIS A 183 13.55 29.09 17.82
C HIS A 183 14.17 29.17 19.21
N ASP A 184 15.44 28.76 19.35
CA ASP A 184 16.25 28.96 20.55
C ASP A 184 16.99 30.31 20.42
N GLY A 185 16.25 31.39 20.69
CA GLY A 185 16.72 32.75 20.45
C GLY A 185 16.80 33.11 18.96
N SER A 186 17.70 34.01 18.59
CA SER A 186 17.83 34.54 17.22
C SER A 186 18.77 33.75 16.32
N GLU A 187 19.56 32.82 16.86
CA GLU A 187 20.66 32.17 16.12
C GLU A 187 20.37 30.73 15.73
N HIS A 188 19.48 30.03 16.44
CA HIS A 188 19.25 28.61 16.22
C HIS A 188 17.77 28.30 16.04
N SER A 189 17.45 27.56 14.97
CA SER A 189 16.12 27.02 14.75
C SER A 189 16.13 25.52 14.51
N TYR A 190 15.03 24.88 14.91
CA TYR A 190 14.88 23.44 14.89
C TYR A 190 13.48 23.07 14.41
N LEU A 191 13.35 22.13 13.51
CA LEU A 191 12.06 21.61 13.06
C LEU A 191 11.56 20.56 14.04
N LEU A 192 10.27 20.56 14.39
CA LEU A 192 9.67 19.51 15.20
C LEU A 192 9.89 18.14 14.53
N GLY A 193 10.50 17.20 15.24
CA GLY A 193 10.98 15.95 14.66
C GLY A 193 9.87 15.11 14.04
N ILE A 194 8.65 15.15 14.61
CA ILE A 194 7.51 14.37 14.11
C ILE A 194 7.13 14.78 12.67
N THR A 195 7.36 16.03 12.29
CA THR A 195 7.01 16.55 10.96
C THR A 195 8.16 16.54 9.98
N ALA A 196 9.39 16.36 10.46
CA ALA A 196 10.58 16.25 9.62
C ALA A 196 10.51 15.08 8.63
N GLN A 197 10.79 15.37 7.36
CA GLN A 197 10.96 14.43 6.26
C GLN A 197 12.19 14.81 5.43
N TRP A 198 12.84 13.82 4.81
CA TRP A 198 13.94 14.06 3.87
C TRP A 198 13.58 13.59 2.47
N ASN A 199 14.11 14.29 1.47
CA ASN A 199 14.14 13.80 0.11
C ASN A 199 15.38 12.92 -0.15
N ARG A 200 15.50 12.38 -1.36
CA ARG A 200 16.62 11.54 -1.79
C ARG A 200 17.98 12.23 -1.67
N ASP A 201 18.02 13.56 -1.79
CA ASP A 201 19.25 14.34 -1.75
C ASP A 201 19.63 14.78 -0.33
N GLY A 202 18.87 14.34 0.69
CA GLY A 202 19.10 14.67 2.09
C GLY A 202 18.61 16.07 2.47
N GLU A 203 17.79 16.71 1.64
CA GLU A 203 17.19 18.01 1.95
C GLU A 203 15.97 17.84 2.87
N LEU A 204 15.81 18.76 3.83
CA LEU A 204 14.78 18.70 4.87
C LEU A 204 13.47 19.38 4.43
N TYR A 205 12.36 18.72 4.74
CA TYR A 205 10.99 19.13 4.46
C TYR A 205 10.11 18.94 5.70
N ASP A 206 9.01 19.69 5.79
CA ASP A 206 7.96 19.47 6.78
C ASP A 206 6.94 18.41 6.32
N SER A 207 5.91 18.18 7.14
CA SER A 207 4.84 17.22 6.85
C SER A 207 3.96 17.63 5.68
N ASP A 208 3.95 18.92 5.34
CA ASP A 208 3.19 19.51 4.24
C ASP A 208 4.05 19.61 2.96
N GLY A 209 5.25 19.00 3.00
CA GLY A 209 6.24 18.97 1.92
C GLY A 209 6.76 20.34 1.48
N ASN A 210 6.73 21.32 2.37
CA ASN A 210 7.49 22.56 2.19
C ASN A 210 8.95 22.29 2.56
N ARG A 211 9.86 22.79 1.73
CA ARG A 211 11.29 22.74 2.03
C ARG A 211 11.60 23.67 3.21
N ILE A 212 12.29 23.15 4.21
CA ILE A 212 12.61 23.88 5.43
C ILE A 212 14.05 24.37 5.40
N TYR A 213 14.23 25.63 5.79
CA TYR A 213 15.53 26.27 5.96
C TYR A 213 15.65 26.72 7.41
N LEU A 214 16.51 26.04 8.15
CA LEU A 214 16.84 26.37 9.53
C LEU A 214 18.14 27.16 9.58
N THR A 215 18.28 27.97 10.63
CA THR A 215 19.44 28.82 10.94
C THR A 215 20.28 28.22 12.04
#